data_AF-A0A7C7DC85-F1
#
_entry.id   AF-A0A7C7DC85-F1
#
_cell.length_a   1.000
_cell.length_b   1.000
_cell.length_c   1.000
_cell.angle_alpha   90.00
_cell.angle_beta   90.00
_cell.angle_gamma   90.00
#
_symmetry.space_group_name_H-M   'P 1'
#
loop_
_entity.id
_entity.type
_entity.pdbx_description
1 polymer ?
#
loop_
_entity_poly.entity_id
_entity_poly.type
_entity_poly.pdbx_seq_one_letter_code
_entity_poly.pdbx_strand_id
1 'polypeptide(L)'
;MRNVLDYLPEEQRPWVKGKLAAASVEPDANTARKALEALADSLEKNYPGAAASLREGVEETITINRLMLTGALRRTLRSTNSIESAIETAGTTARRVKRWRSGNQVLRWTLAGLKEAERRFRRVAGYRELPLLRMRLRGAVLNATTSEAANA
;
A
#
# COMPACT_ATOMS: atom_id res chain seq x y z
N MET A 1 3.37 3.82 0.58
CA MET A 1 4.49 4.56 1.22
C MET A 1 4.49 6.06 0.89
N ARG A 2 3.93 6.49 -0.26
CA ARG A 2 3.93 7.89 -0.70
C ARG A 2 3.34 8.87 0.33
N ASN A 3 2.20 8.53 0.91
CA ASN A 3 1.49 9.36 1.90
C ASN A 3 2.37 9.82 3.07
N VAL A 4 3.23 8.95 3.61
CA VAL A 4 4.15 9.31 4.71
C VAL A 4 5.31 10.17 4.21
N LEU A 5 5.85 9.86 3.02
CA LEU A 5 7.02 10.54 2.46
C LEU A 5 6.71 11.97 1.97
N ASP A 6 5.47 12.25 1.59
CA ASP A 6 5.05 13.56 1.10
C ASP A 6 5.09 14.64 2.20
N TYR A 7 4.99 14.24 3.48
CA TYR A 7 5.17 15.14 4.64
C TYR A 7 6.63 15.41 5.02
N LEU A 8 7.59 14.77 4.33
CA LEU A 8 9.00 14.84 4.68
C LEU A 8 9.81 15.65 3.66
N PRO A 9 10.83 16.41 4.12
CA PRO A 9 11.81 17.02 3.23
C PRO A 9 12.60 15.93 2.50
N GLU A 10 13.08 16.23 1.29
CA GLU A 10 13.70 15.24 0.40
C GLU A 10 14.87 14.49 1.04
N GLU A 11 15.64 15.18 1.90
CA GLU A 11 16.78 14.64 2.64
C GLU A 11 16.40 13.51 3.60
N GLN A 12 15.21 13.57 4.21
CA GLN A 12 14.74 12.58 5.20
C GLN A 12 14.08 11.36 4.54
N ARG A 13 13.59 11.51 3.30
CA ARG A 13 12.82 10.47 2.60
C ARG A 13 13.58 9.15 2.45
N PRO A 14 14.88 9.11 2.09
CA PRO A 14 15.61 7.85 1.96
C PRO A 14 15.66 7.04 3.25
N TRP A 15 15.90 7.69 4.39
CA TRP A 15 15.99 7.03 5.69
C TRP A 15 14.63 6.45 6.11
N VAL A 16 13.56 7.24 6.04
CA VAL A 16 12.20 6.78 6.37
C VAL A 16 11.76 5.66 5.43
N LYS A 17 12.01 5.80 4.11
CA LYS A 17 11.71 4.77 3.12
C LYS A 17 12.42 3.46 3.44
N GLY A 18 13.68 3.52 3.86
CA GLY A 18 14.46 2.35 4.30
C GLY A 18 13.81 1.64 5.49
N LYS A 19 13.39 2.40 6.52
CA LYS A 19 12.70 1.85 7.70
C LYS A 19 11.35 1.22 7.35
N LEU A 20 10.55 1.86 6.51
CA LEU A 20 9.28 1.31 6.03
C LEU A 20 9.48 0.02 5.23
N ALA A 21 10.50 -0.01 4.36
CA ALA A 21 10.86 -1.21 3.60
C ALA A 21 11.32 -2.35 4.51
N ALA A 22 12.12 -2.04 5.55
CA ALA A 22 12.58 -3.00 6.55
C ALA A 22 11.40 -3.63 7.32
N ALA A 23 10.50 -2.80 7.86
CA ALA A 23 9.31 -3.30 8.56
C ALA A 23 8.39 -4.13 7.64
N SER A 24 8.34 -3.78 6.35
CA SER A 24 7.57 -4.56 5.39
C SER A 24 8.19 -5.95 5.15
N VAL A 25 9.53 -6.09 5.13
CA VAL A 25 10.22 -7.39 4.94
C VAL A 25 10.21 -8.28 6.17
N GLU A 26 10.04 -7.72 7.35
CA GLU A 26 10.00 -8.42 8.63
C GLU A 26 8.97 -9.57 8.63
N PRO A 27 9.37 -10.82 8.89
CA PRO A 27 8.43 -11.95 8.99
C PRO A 27 7.47 -11.84 10.18
N ASP A 28 7.93 -11.33 11.33
CA ASP A 28 7.09 -11.24 12.53
C ASP A 28 6.27 -9.94 12.56
N ALA A 29 4.95 -10.07 12.55
CA ALA A 29 4.05 -8.91 12.54
C ALA A 29 4.20 -8.03 13.80
N ASN A 30 4.51 -8.61 14.96
CA ASN A 30 4.68 -7.85 16.20
C ASN A 30 5.98 -7.04 16.19
N THR A 31 7.07 -7.64 15.70
CA THR A 31 8.34 -6.93 15.49
C THR A 31 8.20 -5.81 14.45
N ALA A 32 7.50 -6.07 13.35
CA ALA A 32 7.21 -5.06 12.33
C ALA A 32 6.41 -3.88 12.90
N ARG A 33 5.35 -4.17 13.68
CA ARG A 33 4.55 -3.16 14.37
C ARG A 33 5.42 -2.27 15.26
N LYS A 34 6.18 -2.88 16.17
CA LYS A 34 7.04 -2.13 17.11
C LYS A 34 8.04 -1.23 16.38
N ALA A 35 8.61 -1.72 15.27
CA ALA A 35 9.52 -0.93 14.46
C ALA A 35 8.84 0.27 13.79
N LEU A 36 7.59 0.13 13.34
CA LEU A 36 6.81 1.21 12.74
C LEU A 36 6.34 2.23 13.79
N GLU A 37 5.93 1.78 14.97
CA GLU A 37 5.57 2.65 16.10
C GLU A 37 6.77 3.47 16.56
N ALA A 38 7.93 2.83 16.77
CA ALA A 38 9.16 3.53 17.11
C ALA A 38 9.59 4.54 16.04
N LEU A 39 9.35 4.23 14.76
CA LEU A 39 9.58 5.18 13.67
C LEU A 39 8.63 6.38 13.78
N ALA A 40 7.33 6.15 14.02
CA ALA A 40 6.36 7.23 14.21
C ALA A 40 6.75 8.14 15.38
N ASP A 41 7.15 7.57 16.51
CA ASP A 41 7.57 8.33 17.69
C ASP A 41 8.82 9.18 17.41
N SER A 42 9.76 8.66 16.62
CA SER A 42 10.94 9.42 16.20
C SER A 42 10.61 10.59 15.27
N LEU A 43 9.51 10.49 14.52
CA LEU A 43 9.03 11.53 13.61
C LEU A 43 8.15 12.57 14.31
N GLU A 44 7.53 12.23 15.44
CA GLU A 44 6.49 13.04 16.12
C GLU A 44 6.89 14.50 16.32
N LYS A 45 8.10 14.73 16.86
CA LYS A 45 8.56 16.07 17.24
C LYS A 45 8.76 17.00 16.04
N ASN A 46 9.33 16.47 14.95
CA ASN A 46 9.77 17.28 13.81
C ASN A 46 8.80 17.19 12.63
N TYR A 47 8.06 16.09 12.52
CA TYR A 47 7.18 15.75 11.39
C TYR A 47 5.88 15.10 11.89
N PRO A 48 5.05 15.79 12.70
CA PRO A 48 3.84 15.21 13.30
C PRO A 48 2.85 14.69 12.25
N GLY A 49 2.73 15.34 11.08
CA GLY A 49 1.89 14.84 9.98
C GLY A 49 2.38 13.52 9.39
N ALA A 50 3.70 13.33 9.28
CA ALA A 50 4.27 12.05 8.84
C ALA A 50 4.05 10.96 9.89
N ALA A 51 4.20 11.28 11.18
CA ALA A 51 3.95 10.35 12.28
C ALA A 51 2.47 9.93 12.34
N ALA A 52 1.54 10.87 12.25
CA ALA A 52 0.10 10.59 12.20
C ALA A 52 -0.25 9.69 11.00
N SER A 53 0.18 10.07 9.78
CA SER A 53 -0.06 9.27 8.57
C SER A 53 0.56 7.87 8.67
N LEU A 54 1.69 7.73 9.35
CA LEU A 54 2.31 6.43 9.58
C LEU A 54 1.47 5.58 10.54
N ARG A 55 1.03 6.14 11.68
CA ARG A 55 0.20 5.43 12.67
C ARG A 55 -1.12 4.96 12.07
N GLU A 56 -1.76 5.77 11.25
CA GLU A 56 -2.98 5.40 10.52
C GLU A 56 -2.79 4.18 9.62
N GLY A 57 -1.59 3.98 9.06
CA GLY A 57 -1.30 2.91 8.10
C GLY A 57 -0.57 1.68 8.66
N VAL A 58 -0.38 1.58 9.98
CA VAL A 58 0.40 0.48 10.59
C VAL A 58 -0.27 -0.87 10.37
N GLU A 59 -1.58 -0.99 10.63
CA GLU A 59 -2.32 -2.26 10.51
C GLU A 59 -2.31 -2.79 9.07
N GLU A 60 -2.54 -1.91 8.11
CA GLU A 60 -2.53 -2.23 6.69
C GLU A 60 -1.15 -2.72 6.25
N THR A 61 -0.09 -2.06 6.75
CA THR A 61 1.30 -2.41 6.42
C THR A 61 1.66 -3.81 6.96
N ILE A 62 1.27 -4.14 8.19
CA ILE A 62 1.60 -5.44 8.81
C ILE A 62 0.67 -6.58 8.38
N THR A 63 -0.45 -6.28 7.72
CA THR A 63 -1.41 -7.30 7.23
C THR A 63 -0.73 -8.32 6.33
N ILE A 64 0.17 -7.88 5.44
CA ILE A 64 0.92 -8.78 4.55
C ILE A 64 1.85 -9.71 5.34
N ASN A 65 2.37 -9.25 6.48
CA ASN A 65 3.22 -10.07 7.36
C ASN A 65 2.39 -11.13 8.07
N ARG A 66 1.18 -10.79 8.54
CA ARG A 66 0.22 -11.72 9.15
C ARG A 66 -0.27 -12.81 8.19
N LEU A 67 -0.37 -12.51 6.91
CA LEU A 67 -0.81 -13.49 5.90
C LEU A 67 0.23 -14.60 5.65
N MET A 68 1.44 -14.49 6.21
CA MET A 68 2.53 -15.48 6.15
C MET A 68 2.82 -15.96 4.71
N LEU A 69 2.65 -15.07 3.74
CA LEU A 69 2.99 -15.35 2.35
C LEU A 69 4.52 -15.38 2.21
N THR A 70 5.02 -16.11 1.23
CA THR A 70 6.46 -16.16 0.94
C THR A 70 6.72 -15.85 -0.53
N GLY A 71 7.98 -15.82 -0.93
CA GLY A 71 8.34 -15.77 -2.35
C GLY A 71 7.85 -14.54 -3.12
N ALA A 72 7.50 -14.78 -4.38
CA ALA A 72 7.24 -13.74 -5.38
C ALA A 72 5.90 -13.02 -5.17
N LEU A 73 4.89 -13.72 -4.65
CA LEU A 73 3.58 -13.11 -4.40
C LEU A 73 3.66 -12.09 -3.25
N ARG A 74 4.34 -12.44 -2.14
CA ARG A 74 4.58 -11.49 -1.04
C ARG A 74 5.31 -10.23 -1.51
N ARG A 75 6.34 -10.39 -2.33
CA ARG A 75 7.08 -9.25 -2.90
C ARG A 75 6.18 -8.37 -3.75
N THR A 76 5.29 -8.97 -4.55
CA THR A 76 4.36 -8.23 -5.40
C THR A 76 3.33 -7.45 -4.57
N LEU A 77 2.67 -8.13 -3.62
CA LEU A 77 1.61 -7.54 -2.79
C LEU A 77 2.10 -6.45 -1.84
N ARG A 78 3.36 -6.53 -1.38
CA ARG A 78 3.96 -5.48 -0.55
C ARG A 78 4.15 -4.17 -1.31
N SER A 79 4.34 -4.25 -2.62
CA SER A 79 4.53 -3.06 -3.43
C SER A 79 3.18 -2.47 -3.84
N THR A 80 3.08 -1.15 -3.82
CA THR A 80 1.97 -0.41 -4.43
C THR A 80 2.26 -0.02 -5.89
N ASN A 81 3.43 -0.38 -6.41
CA ASN A 81 3.94 0.04 -7.72
C ASN A 81 2.98 -0.22 -8.88
N SER A 82 2.29 -1.37 -8.88
CA SER A 82 1.35 -1.73 -9.95
C SER A 82 0.16 -0.76 -10.00
N ILE A 83 -0.40 -0.42 -8.84
CA ILE A 83 -1.53 0.50 -8.72
C ILE A 83 -1.06 1.93 -8.97
N GLU A 84 0.07 2.34 -8.39
CA GLU A 84 0.66 3.67 -8.57
C GLU A 84 0.98 3.95 -10.03
N SER A 85 1.61 3.00 -10.75
CA SER A 85 1.93 3.15 -12.16
C SER A 85 0.69 3.24 -13.05
N ALA A 86 -0.38 2.51 -12.72
CA ALA A 86 -1.65 2.60 -13.43
C ALA A 86 -2.32 3.96 -13.25
N ILE A 87 -2.36 4.45 -12.01
CA ILE A 87 -2.92 5.78 -11.67
C ILE A 87 -2.09 6.89 -12.30
N GLU A 88 -0.76 6.81 -12.24
CA GLU A 88 0.14 7.78 -12.87
C GLU A 88 -0.06 7.83 -14.39
N THR A 89 -0.21 6.68 -15.03
CA THR A 89 -0.51 6.61 -16.47
C THR A 89 -1.85 7.28 -16.76
N ALA A 90 -2.89 7.01 -15.97
CA ALA A 90 -4.18 7.67 -16.13
C ALA A 90 -4.11 9.19 -15.96
N GLY A 91 -3.39 9.66 -14.94
CA GLY A 91 -3.14 11.09 -14.73
C GLY A 91 -2.34 11.74 -15.88
N THR A 92 -1.36 11.02 -16.43
CA THR A 92 -0.56 11.47 -17.57
C THR A 92 -1.40 11.58 -18.83
N THR A 93 -2.26 10.58 -19.11
CA THR A 93 -3.18 10.57 -20.25
C THR A 93 -4.17 11.75 -20.18
N ALA A 94 -4.65 12.09 -19.00
CA ALA A 94 -5.55 13.23 -18.78
C ALA A 94 -4.85 14.60 -18.65
N ARG A 95 -3.51 14.65 -18.56
CA ARG A 95 -2.74 15.85 -18.15
C ARG A 95 -2.99 17.10 -19.00
N ARG A 96 -3.34 16.91 -20.28
CA ARG A 96 -3.62 17.99 -21.24
C ARG A 96 -5.07 18.48 -21.20
N VAL A 97 -5.98 17.77 -20.54
CA VAL A 97 -7.37 18.21 -20.39
C VAL A 97 -7.42 19.31 -19.34
N LYS A 98 -7.62 20.55 -19.78
CA LYS A 98 -7.69 21.73 -18.90
C LYS A 98 -9.12 22.17 -18.57
N ARG A 99 -10.11 21.72 -19.35
CA ARG A 99 -11.52 22.07 -19.17
C ARG A 99 -12.38 20.81 -19.13
N TRP A 100 -12.85 20.48 -17.94
CA TRP A 100 -13.77 19.37 -17.69
C TRP A 100 -15.21 19.88 -17.79
N ARG A 101 -16.03 19.24 -18.63
CA ARG A 101 -17.41 19.64 -18.89
C ARG A 101 -18.44 18.78 -18.13
N SER A 102 -18.05 17.58 -17.71
CA SER A 102 -18.92 16.67 -16.96
C SER A 102 -18.14 15.55 -16.28
N GLY A 103 -18.75 14.90 -15.29
CA GLY A 103 -18.21 13.68 -14.68
C GLY A 103 -18.04 12.54 -15.69
N ASN A 104 -18.93 12.42 -16.68
CA ASN A 104 -18.79 11.45 -17.77
C ASN A 104 -17.51 11.67 -18.59
N GLN A 105 -17.09 12.93 -18.79
CA GLN A 105 -15.81 13.20 -19.44
C GLN A 105 -14.63 12.72 -18.59
N VAL A 106 -14.68 12.92 -17.26
CA VAL A 106 -13.65 12.42 -16.33
C VAL A 106 -13.55 10.90 -16.43
N LEU A 107 -14.68 10.18 -16.32
CA LEU A 107 -14.71 8.73 -16.40
C LEU A 107 -14.14 8.19 -17.73
N ARG A 108 -14.44 8.82 -18.86
CA ARG A 108 -13.89 8.43 -20.17
C ARG A 108 -12.37 8.61 -20.24
N TRP A 109 -11.84 9.72 -19.73
CA TRP A 109 -10.39 9.95 -19.71
C TRP A 109 -9.68 9.02 -18.74
N THR A 110 -10.25 8.76 -17.57
CA THR A 110 -9.73 7.75 -16.62
C THR A 110 -9.71 6.37 -17.27
N LEU A 111 -10.80 5.94 -17.91
CA LEU A 111 -10.86 4.66 -18.62
C LEU A 111 -9.81 4.58 -19.75
N ALA A 112 -9.67 5.62 -20.56
CA ALA A 112 -8.66 5.67 -21.62
C ALA A 112 -7.24 5.54 -21.05
N GLY A 113 -6.98 6.21 -19.92
CA GLY A 113 -5.72 6.12 -19.19
C GLY A 113 -5.43 4.73 -18.64
N LEU A 114 -6.42 4.09 -18.01
CA LEU A 114 -6.29 2.73 -17.49
C LEU A 114 -6.12 1.70 -18.60
N LYS A 115 -6.80 1.86 -19.74
CA LYS A 115 -6.59 1.03 -20.94
C LYS A 115 -5.17 1.14 -21.48
N GLU A 116 -4.56 2.32 -21.44
CA GLU A 116 -3.16 2.48 -21.84
C GLU A 116 -2.21 1.80 -20.85
N ALA A 117 -2.48 1.91 -19.55
CA ALA A 117 -1.70 1.22 -18.51
C ALA A 117 -1.76 -0.31 -18.67
N GLU A 118 -2.95 -0.85 -18.96
CA GLU A 118 -3.20 -2.29 -19.12
C GLU A 118 -2.26 -2.94 -20.14
N ARG A 119 -1.92 -2.23 -21.23
CA ARG A 119 -1.02 -2.73 -22.29
C ARG A 119 0.37 -3.12 -21.78
N ARG A 120 0.80 -2.57 -20.63
CA ARG A 120 2.11 -2.82 -20.01
C ARG A 120 2.05 -3.79 -18.84
N PHE A 121 0.85 -4.24 -18.46
CA PHE A 121 0.69 -5.15 -17.34
C PHE A 121 1.28 -6.52 -17.68
N ARG A 122 1.96 -7.09 -16.68
CA ARG A 122 2.54 -8.43 -16.73
C ARG A 122 1.74 -9.32 -15.80
N ARG A 123 1.82 -10.63 -16.01
CA ARG A 123 1.27 -11.59 -15.06
C ARG A 123 1.89 -11.36 -13.68
N VAL A 124 1.05 -11.38 -12.64
CA VAL A 124 1.48 -11.22 -11.25
C VAL A 124 2.55 -12.25 -10.91
N ALA A 125 3.71 -11.79 -10.41
CA ALA A 125 4.75 -12.70 -9.97
C ALA A 125 4.25 -13.48 -8.75
N GLY A 126 4.39 -14.82 -8.78
CA GLY A 126 3.81 -15.69 -7.76
C GLY A 126 2.30 -15.93 -7.88
N TYR A 127 1.66 -15.65 -9.03
CA TYR A 127 0.21 -15.85 -9.21
C TYR A 127 -0.30 -17.28 -8.87
N ARG A 128 0.57 -18.30 -8.92
CA ARG A 128 0.22 -19.68 -8.53
C ARG A 128 -0.10 -19.82 -7.03
N GLU A 129 0.34 -18.86 -6.21
CA GLU A 129 0.07 -18.81 -4.77
C GLU A 129 -1.26 -18.08 -4.44
N LEU A 130 -1.98 -17.55 -5.44
CA LEU A 130 -3.27 -16.86 -5.22
C LEU A 130 -4.33 -17.73 -4.51
N PRO A 131 -4.44 -19.06 -4.75
CA PRO A 131 -5.34 -19.90 -3.98
C PRO A 131 -4.99 -19.95 -2.48
N LEU A 132 -3.69 -19.99 -2.15
CA LEU A 132 -3.22 -19.95 -0.78
C LEU A 132 -3.55 -18.60 -0.12
N LEU A 133 -3.31 -17.50 -0.83
CA LEU A 133 -3.72 -16.16 -0.38
C LEU A 133 -5.21 -16.11 -0.07
N ARG A 134 -6.06 -16.63 -0.97
CA ARG A 134 -7.52 -16.65 -0.78
C ARG A 134 -7.92 -17.43 0.48
N MET A 135 -7.30 -18.58 0.72
CA MET A 135 -7.52 -19.38 1.93
C MET A 135 -7.13 -18.60 3.20
N ARG A 136 -5.94 -17.96 3.20
CA ARG A 136 -5.44 -17.16 4.33
C ARG A 136 -6.33 -15.95 4.62
N LEU A 137 -6.77 -15.24 3.58
CA LEU A 137 -7.69 -14.10 3.73
C LEU A 137 -9.03 -14.53 4.33
N ARG A 138 -9.60 -15.65 3.89
CA ARG A 138 -10.84 -16.18 4.47
C ARG A 138 -10.66 -16.50 5.96
N GLY A 139 -9.57 -17.18 6.33
CA GLY A 139 -9.26 -17.44 7.74
C GLY A 139 -9.09 -16.16 8.55
N ALA A 140 -8.40 -15.15 8.01
CA ALA A 140 -8.21 -13.86 8.68
C ALA A 140 -9.54 -13.12 8.92
N VAL A 141 -10.44 -13.09 7.93
CA VAL A 141 -11.76 -12.46 8.06
C VAL A 141 -12.64 -13.19 9.08
N LEU A 142 -12.62 -14.52 9.09
CA LEU A 142 -13.37 -15.32 10.07
C LEU A 142 -12.85 -15.06 11.50
N ASN A 143 -11.54 -14.95 11.69
CA ASN A 143 -10.95 -14.65 12.99
C ASN A 143 -11.27 -13.21 13.45
N ALA A 144 -11.29 -12.24 12.54
CA ALA A 144 -11.65 -10.85 12.84
C ALA A 144 -13.11 -10.72 13.28
N THR A 145 -14.04 -11.35 12.54
CA THR A 145 -15.47 -11.36 12.86
C THR A 145 -15.77 -12.07 14.19
N THR A 146 -15.02 -13.13 14.51
CA THR A 146 -15.14 -13.82 15.80
C THR A 146 -14.62 -12.96 16.96
N SER A 147 -13.56 -12.18 16.75
CA SER A 147 -13.02 -11.26 17.76
C SER A 147 -13.92 -10.05 17.99
N GLU A 148 -14.58 -9.53 16.96
CA GLU A 148 -15.56 -8.44 17.09
C GLU A 148 -16.82 -8.93 17.83
N ALA A 149 -17.30 -10.13 17.52
CA ALA A 149 -18.44 -10.75 18.21
C ALA A 149 -18.14 -11.12 19.68
N ALA A 150 -16.87 -11.37 20.03
CA ALA A 150 -16.45 -11.68 21.40
C ALA A 150 -16.21 -10.42 22.26
N ASN A 151 -16.06 -9.24 21.64
CA ASN A 151 -15.82 -7.95 22.29
C ASN A 151 -17.08 -7.04 22.32
N ALA A 152 -18.21 -7.52 21.78
CA ALA A 152 -19.51 -6.85 21.78
C ALA A 152 -20.42 -7.46 22.86
#